data_AF-A0A927KY63-F1
#
_entry.id   AF-A0A927KY63-F1
#
_cell.length_a   1.000
_cell.length_b   1.000
_cell.length_c   1.000
_cell.angle_alpha   90.00
_cell.angle_beta   90.00
_cell.angle_gamma   90.00
#
_symmetry.space_group_name_H-M   'P 1'
#
loop_
_entity.id
_entity.type
_entity.pdbx_description
1 polymer ?
#
loop_
_entity_poly.entity_id
_entity_poly.type
_entity_poly.pdbx_seq_one_letter_code
_entity_poly.pdbx_strand_id
1 'polypeptide(L)'
;MSARRLRVLIQRLPPESATMTALRNRMTAAELAEQSDKGEPEKDRWSKQEQLLAAAVDAVKRLEWVLVCVNTEKKSDRPDPPEPMRRPGAAPRKTKAKLTERSADTLFQLLNGGAE
;
A
#
# COMPACT_ATOMS: atom_id res chain seq x y z
N MET A 1 -37.72 3.53 8.60
CA MET A 1 -36.25 3.59 8.79
C MET A 1 -35.69 4.48 7.67
N SER A 2 -34.93 5.55 7.95
CA SER A 2 -34.50 6.49 6.89
C SER A 2 -33.26 6.01 6.15
N ALA A 3 -33.13 6.36 4.86
CA ALA A 3 -31.95 6.01 4.05
C ALA A 3 -30.63 6.48 4.69
N ARG A 4 -30.65 7.66 5.33
CA ARG A 4 -29.51 8.19 6.08
C ARG A 4 -29.15 7.30 7.27
N ARG A 5 -30.13 6.80 8.02
CA ARG A 5 -29.90 5.93 9.17
C ARG A 5 -29.42 4.54 8.75
N LEU A 6 -29.96 3.99 7.65
CA LEU A 6 -29.51 2.72 7.09
C LEU A 6 -28.04 2.80 6.63
N ARG A 7 -27.67 3.88 5.93
CA ARG A 7 -26.29 4.12 5.51
C ARG A 7 -25.33 4.13 6.69
N VAL A 8 -25.67 4.83 7.77
CA VAL A 8 -24.83 4.89 8.98
C VAL A 8 -24.66 3.51 9.62
N LEU A 9 -25.71 2.69 9.67
CA LEU A 9 -25.61 1.33 10.20
C LEU A 9 -24.70 0.46 9.34
N ILE A 10 -24.87 0.48 8.01
CA ILE A 10 -24.03 -0.29 7.09
C ILE A 10 -22.55 0.12 7.22
N GLN A 11 -22.27 1.43 7.26
CA GLN A 11 -20.90 1.96 7.40
C GLN A 11 -20.24 1.63 8.75
N ARG A 12 -21.02 1.20 9.75
CA ARG A 12 -20.53 0.92 11.11
C ARG A 12 -20.67 -0.55 11.48
N LEU A 13 -21.07 -1.41 10.55
CA LEU A 13 -21.05 -2.84 10.76
C LEU A 13 -19.61 -3.34 10.95
N PRO A 14 -19.41 -4.39 11.78
CA PRO A 14 -18.12 -5.07 11.84
C PRO A 14 -17.70 -5.57 10.45
N PRO A 15 -16.39 -5.54 10.13
CA PRO A 15 -15.88 -6.02 8.84
C PRO A 15 -16.20 -7.51 8.60
N GLU A 16 -16.31 -8.29 9.68
CA GLU A 16 -16.67 -9.71 9.68
C GLU A 16 -18.19 -9.99 9.62
N SER A 17 -19.03 -8.95 9.50
CA SER A 17 -20.48 -9.15 9.45
C SER A 17 -20.93 -9.82 8.14
N ALA A 18 -21.96 -10.66 8.21
CA ALA A 18 -22.51 -11.35 7.04
C ALA A 18 -22.89 -10.38 5.89
N THR A 19 -23.37 -9.18 6.22
CA THR A 19 -23.68 -8.14 5.23
C THR A 19 -22.43 -7.64 4.52
N MET A 20 -21.34 -7.37 5.24
CA MET A 20 -20.07 -6.92 4.64
C MET A 20 -19.46 -8.03 3.78
N THR A 21 -19.53 -9.28 4.22
CA THR A 21 -19.12 -10.45 3.44
C THR A 21 -19.95 -10.60 2.17
N ALA A 22 -21.27 -10.45 2.25
CA ALA A 22 -22.15 -10.50 1.07
C ALA A 22 -21.87 -9.37 0.07
N LEU A 23 -21.54 -8.16 0.55
CA LEU A 23 -21.13 -7.05 -0.31
C LEU A 23 -19.80 -7.35 -1.01
N ARG A 24 -18.80 -7.87 -0.28
CA ARG A 24 -17.50 -8.27 -0.84
C ARG A 24 -17.65 -9.38 -1.88
N ASN A 25 -18.47 -10.39 -1.61
CA ASN A 25 -18.72 -11.51 -2.54
C ASN A 25 -19.45 -11.09 -3.83
N ARG A 26 -20.12 -9.93 -3.83
CA ARG A 26 -20.76 -9.37 -5.03
C ARG A 26 -19.81 -8.55 -5.89
N MET A 27 -18.60 -8.24 -5.40
CA MET A 27 -17.60 -7.53 -6.20
C MET A 27 -17.11 -8.41 -7.33
N THR A 28 -16.94 -7.80 -8.49
CA THR A 28 -16.36 -8.45 -9.67
C THR A 28 -14.84 -8.62 -9.49
N ALA A 29 -14.24 -9.54 -10.24
CA ALA A 29 -12.79 -9.74 -10.20
C ALA A 29 -11.99 -8.48 -10.57
N ALA A 30 -12.53 -7.66 -11.47
CA ALA A 30 -11.92 -6.37 -11.86
C ALA A 30 -11.93 -5.37 -10.70
N GLU A 31 -13.04 -5.24 -9.98
CA GLU A 31 -13.14 -4.38 -8.80
C GLU A 31 -12.24 -4.88 -7.66
N LEU A 32 -12.10 -6.19 -7.50
CA LEU A 32 -11.22 -6.78 -6.49
C LEU A 32 -9.73 -6.55 -6.80
N ALA A 33 -9.34 -6.64 -8.08
CA ALA A 33 -7.99 -6.32 -8.54
C ALA A 33 -7.68 -4.83 -8.33
N GLU A 34 -8.61 -3.94 -8.70
CA GLU A 34 -8.46 -2.51 -8.45
C GLU A 34 -8.35 -2.18 -6.96
N GLN A 35 -9.15 -2.85 -6.12
CA GLN A 35 -9.05 -2.71 -4.66
C GLN A 35 -7.74 -3.26 -4.10
N SER A 36 -7.13 -4.25 -4.74
CA SER A 36 -5.83 -4.79 -4.29
C SER A 36 -4.68 -3.84 -4.63
N ASP A 37 -4.73 -3.21 -5.82
CA ASP A 37 -3.68 -2.29 -6.29
C ASP A 37 -3.81 -0.88 -5.70
N LYS A 38 -5.04 -0.36 -5.63
CA LYS A 38 -5.34 1.01 -5.19
C LYS A 38 -6.07 1.08 -3.86
N GLY A 39 -6.26 -0.05 -3.19
CA GLY A 39 -6.88 -0.09 -1.88
C GLY A 39 -6.17 0.86 -0.93
N GLU A 40 -6.96 1.60 -0.17
CA GLU A 40 -6.48 2.43 0.93
C GLU A 40 -6.84 1.73 2.24
N PRO A 41 -6.17 0.61 2.58
CA PRO A 41 -6.50 -0.17 3.77
C PRO A 41 -6.38 0.67 5.05
N GLU A 42 -5.64 1.77 5.03
CA GLU A 42 -5.56 2.76 6.10
C GLU A 42 -6.86 3.55 6.34
N LYS A 43 -7.80 3.56 5.39
CA LYS A 43 -9.10 4.25 5.55
C LYS A 43 -10.17 3.36 6.14
N ASP A 44 -9.94 2.05 6.16
CA ASP A 44 -10.85 1.07 6.73
C ASP A 44 -10.58 0.78 8.20
N ARG A 45 -11.58 0.22 8.88
CA ARG A 45 -11.46 -0.14 10.29
C ARG A 45 -10.88 -1.54 10.40
N TRP A 46 -9.67 -1.63 10.91
CA TRP A 46 -9.06 -2.92 11.19
C TRP A 46 -9.51 -3.48 12.53
N SER A 47 -9.99 -4.71 12.50
CA SER A 47 -10.06 -5.62 13.63
C SER A 47 -8.66 -5.93 14.17
N LYS A 48 -8.61 -6.50 15.38
CA LYS A 48 -7.35 -6.92 16.01
C LYS A 48 -6.66 -8.01 15.19
N GLN A 49 -7.42 -8.88 14.53
CA GLN A 49 -6.87 -9.93 13.67
C GLN A 49 -6.21 -9.33 12.42
N GLU A 50 -6.83 -8.33 11.78
CA GLU A 50 -6.24 -7.63 10.64
C GLU A 50 -4.93 -6.92 11.02
N GLN A 51 -4.86 -6.33 12.23
CA GLN A 51 -3.61 -5.74 12.72
C GLN A 51 -2.47 -6.76 12.92
N LEU A 52 -2.81 -7.96 13.42
CA LEU A 52 -1.84 -9.05 13.58
C LEU A 52 -1.43 -9.64 12.23
N LEU A 53 -2.37 -9.79 11.31
CA LEU A 53 -2.11 -10.29 9.96
C LEU A 53 -1.19 -9.34 9.20
N ALA A 54 -1.44 -8.03 9.28
CA ALA A 54 -0.54 -7.04 8.69
C ALA A 54 0.88 -7.11 9.29
N ALA A 55 1.01 -7.33 10.60
CA ALA A 55 2.32 -7.53 11.21
C ALA A 55 3.03 -8.80 10.70
N ALA A 56 2.29 -9.88 10.45
CA ALA A 56 2.83 -11.09 9.84
C ALA A 56 3.29 -10.82 8.39
N VAL A 57 2.49 -10.11 7.59
CA VAL A 57 2.87 -9.72 6.21
C VAL A 57 4.12 -8.85 6.21
N ASP A 58 4.22 -7.88 7.11
CA ASP A 58 5.40 -7.02 7.25
C ASP A 58 6.66 -7.85 7.58
N ALA A 59 6.53 -8.85 8.46
CA ALA A 59 7.62 -9.75 8.80
C ALA A 59 8.05 -10.62 7.61
N VAL A 60 7.10 -11.16 6.84
CA VAL A 60 7.37 -11.95 5.63
C VAL A 60 8.09 -11.12 4.57
N LYS A 61 7.61 -9.91 4.28
CA LYS A 61 8.27 -8.99 3.34
C LYS A 61 9.71 -8.70 3.76
N ARG A 62 9.93 -8.50 5.07
CA ARG A 62 11.28 -8.29 5.60
C ARG A 62 12.18 -9.51 5.41
N LEU A 63 11.67 -10.71 5.64
CA LEU A 63 12.42 -11.96 5.41
C LEU A 63 12.80 -12.12 3.94
N GLU A 64 11.86 -11.89 3.02
CA GLU A 64 12.12 -11.89 1.58
C GLU A 64 13.22 -10.89 1.21
N TRP A 65 13.12 -9.65 1.69
CA TRP A 65 14.13 -8.62 1.44
C TRP A 65 15.52 -9.00 1.98
N VAL A 66 15.58 -9.55 3.19
CA VAL A 66 16.84 -10.05 3.77
C VAL A 66 17.42 -11.16 2.89
N LEU A 67 16.58 -12.10 2.44
CA LEU A 67 17.01 -13.18 1.56
C LEU A 67 17.59 -12.64 0.25
N VAL A 68 16.91 -11.70 -0.40
CA VAL A 68 17.42 -11.05 -1.61
C VAL A 68 18.74 -10.36 -1.33
N CYS A 69 18.83 -9.58 -0.25
CA CYS A 69 20.04 -8.85 0.13
C CYS A 69 21.25 -9.74 0.42
N VAL A 70 21.04 -10.90 1.04
CA VAL A 70 22.10 -11.90 1.32
C VAL A 70 22.57 -12.56 0.03
N ASN A 71 21.67 -12.77 -0.94
CA ASN A 71 22.00 -13.35 -2.25
C ASN A 71 22.44 -12.30 -3.29
N THR A 72 22.60 -11.03 -2.90
CA THR A 72 23.09 -9.97 -3.78
C THR A 72 24.53 -9.62 -3.40
N GLU A 73 25.47 -9.90 -4.30
CA GLU A 73 26.92 -9.71 -4.08
C GLU A 73 27.28 -8.25 -3.83
N LYS A 74 26.82 -7.35 -4.69
CA LYS A 74 27.12 -5.92 -4.58
C LYS A 74 26.10 -5.23 -3.71
N LYS A 75 26.58 -4.49 -2.71
CA LYS A 75 25.72 -3.69 -1.83
C LYS A 75 24.92 -2.62 -2.59
N SER A 76 25.45 -2.10 -3.71
CA SER A 76 24.78 -1.14 -4.58
C SER A 76 23.52 -1.68 -5.25
N ASP A 77 23.45 -2.99 -5.45
CA ASP A 77 22.41 -3.63 -6.25
C ASP A 77 21.28 -4.17 -5.35
N ARG A 78 21.41 -3.97 -4.03
CA ARG A 78 20.41 -4.40 -3.06
C ARG A 78 19.16 -3.52 -3.16
N PRO A 79 17.97 -4.11 -3.19
CA PRO A 79 16.73 -3.34 -3.23
C PRO A 79 16.54 -2.56 -1.92
N ASP A 80 15.74 -1.50 -2.01
CA ASP A 80 15.29 -0.76 -0.82
C ASP A 80 14.51 -1.66 0.14
N PRO A 81 14.58 -1.42 1.46
CA PRO A 81 13.79 -2.15 2.42
C PRO A 81 12.30 -1.99 2.14
N PRO A 82 11.50 -3.05 2.30
CA PRO A 82 10.08 -3.02 1.97
C PRO A 82 9.34 -2.05 2.91
N GLU A 83 8.44 -1.26 2.33
CA GLU A 83 7.55 -0.40 3.12
C GLU A 83 6.54 -1.29 3.89
N PRO A 84 6.35 -1.03 5.20
CA PRO A 84 5.31 -1.69 5.97
C PRO A 84 3.92 -1.46 5.38
N MET A 85 3.03 -2.42 5.56
CA MET A 85 1.62 -2.28 5.21
C MET A 85 1.02 -1.09 5.97
N ARG A 86 0.28 -0.25 5.25
CA ARG A 86 -0.34 0.93 5.86
C ARG A 86 -1.48 0.49 6.76
N ARG A 87 -1.46 1.00 7.99
CA ARG A 87 -2.45 0.71 9.03
C ARG A 87 -3.40 1.88 9.16
N PRO A 88 -4.61 1.69 9.70
CA PRO A 88 -5.50 2.79 9.98
C PRO A 88 -4.85 3.79 10.94
N GLY A 89 -4.84 5.06 10.56
CA GLY A 89 -4.16 6.12 11.29
C GLY A 89 -2.63 6.19 11.07
N ALA A 90 -2.06 5.36 10.19
CA ALA A 90 -0.67 5.53 9.77
C ALA A 90 -0.51 6.77 8.87
N ALA A 91 0.69 7.36 8.90
CA ALA A 91 1.01 8.50 8.06
C ALA A 91 0.84 8.16 6.56
N PRO A 92 0.42 9.12 5.72
CA PRO A 92 0.24 8.90 4.29
C PRO A 92 1.55 8.47 3.62
N ARG A 93 1.43 7.80 2.46
CA ARG A 93 2.61 7.42 1.64
C ARG A 93 3.53 8.61 1.49
N LYS A 94 4.83 8.41 1.70
CA LYS A 94 5.81 9.35 1.18
C LYS A 94 5.68 9.35 -0.34
N THR A 95 5.14 10.43 -0.89
CA THR A 95 5.09 10.62 -2.34
C THR A 95 6.52 10.63 -2.84
N LYS A 96 6.86 9.69 -3.73
CA LYS A 96 8.15 9.75 -4.44
C LYS A 96 8.21 11.11 -5.12
N ALA A 97 9.31 11.84 -4.89
CA ALA A 97 9.52 13.13 -5.53
C ALA A 97 9.40 12.93 -7.05
N LYS A 98 8.44 13.61 -7.67
CA LYS A 98 8.35 13.63 -9.13
C LYS A 98 9.53 14.49 -9.63
N LEU A 99 10.25 13.99 -10.61
CA LEU A 99 11.30 14.74 -11.28
C LEU A 99 10.65 16.03 -11.83
N THR A 100 11.13 17.19 -11.38
CA THR A 100 10.73 18.47 -11.98
C THR A 100 11.44 18.63 -13.31
N GLU A 101 10.84 19.33 -14.29
CA GLU A 101 11.44 19.54 -15.62
C GLU A 101 12.87 20.07 -15.49
N ARG A 102 13.10 21.04 -14.61
CA ARG A 102 14.43 21.57 -14.32
C ARG A 102 15.43 20.51 -13.85
N SER A 103 15.01 19.58 -12.98
CA SER A 103 15.86 18.47 -12.54
C SER A 103 16.09 17.41 -13.62
N ALA A 104 15.12 17.25 -14.54
CA ALA A 104 15.26 16.39 -15.71
C ALA A 104 16.29 16.97 -16.70
N ASP A 105 16.22 18.27 -16.98
CA ASP A 105 17.18 18.97 -17.85
C ASP A 105 18.59 18.95 -17.28
N THR A 106 18.72 19.13 -15.95
CA THR A 106 20.02 19.05 -15.27
C THR A 106 20.61 17.64 -15.35
N LEU A 107 19.79 16.60 -15.16
CA LEU A 107 20.23 15.21 -15.36
C LEU A 107 20.59 14.92 -16.82
N PHE A 108 19.84 15.47 -17.76
CA PHE A 108 20.12 15.32 -19.19
C PHE A 108 21.45 15.97 -19.58
N GLN A 109 21.76 17.15 -19.05
CA GLN A 109 23.05 17.82 -19.25
C GLN A 109 24.20 17.03 -18.62
N LEU A 110 24.03 16.50 -17.41
CA LEU A 110 25.03 15.67 -16.73
C LEU A 110 25.33 14.36 -17.49
N LEU A 111 24.29 13.70 -18.03
CA LEU A 111 24.44 12.46 -18.78
C LEU A 111 25.09 12.67 -20.16
N ASN A 112 24.85 13.81 -20.79
CA ASN A 112 25.40 14.16 -22.11
C ASN A 112 26.70 14.99 -22.04
N GLY A 113 27.28 15.17 -20.86
CA GLY A 113 28.57 15.86 -20.67
C GLY A 113 28.54 17.37 -20.86
N GLY A 114 27.36 18.00 -20.75
CA GLY A 114 27.18 19.45 -20.93
C GLY A 114 27.27 20.29 -19.66
N ALA A 115 27.66 19.71 -18.52
CA ALA A 115 27.87 20.42 -17.27
C ALA A 115 29.35 20.81 -17.15
N GLU A 116 29.70 22.04 -17.56
CA GLU A 116 30.91 22.74 -17.10
C GLU A 116 30.63 23.49 -15.79
#